data_AF-A0A6J6BFJ9-F1
#
_entry.id   AF-A0A6J6BFJ9-F1
#
_cell.length_a   1.000
_cell.length_b   1.000
_cell.length_c   1.000
_cell.angle_alpha   90.00
_cell.angle_beta   90.00
_cell.angle_gamma   90.00
#
_symmetry.space_group_name_H-M   'P 1'
#
loop_
_entity.id
_entity.type
_entity.pdbx_description
1 polymer ?
#
loop_
_entity_poly.entity_id
_entity_poly.type
_entity_poly.pdbx_seq_one_letter_code
_entity_poly.pdbx_strand_id
1 'polypeptide(L)'
;MSPLTPVAPTAPVKPVDPVAPVGPVGPVKPVAPVNPIAPVKPVAPVNPVAPAGPGDPAPLLPDGPAGPVAPVNPIGPDGPAAPVAPLDPLSP
;
A
#
# COMPACT_ATOMS: atom_id res chain seq x y z
N MET A 1 9.91 -35.61 77.01
CA MET A 1 9.66 -35.27 75.59
C MET A 1 10.92 -34.62 75.06
N SER A 2 11.56 -35.20 74.04
CA SER A 2 12.79 -34.65 73.45
C SER A 2 12.44 -33.58 72.42
N PRO A 3 13.23 -32.49 72.31
CA PRO A 3 12.95 -31.43 71.35
C PRO A 3 13.08 -31.97 69.93
N LEU A 4 12.12 -31.63 69.07
CA LEU A 4 12.20 -31.92 67.65
C LEU A 4 13.35 -31.09 67.05
N THR A 5 14.21 -31.76 66.30
CA THR A 5 15.31 -31.09 65.60
C THR A 5 14.75 -30.14 64.55
N PRO A 6 15.23 -28.89 64.47
CA PRO A 6 14.82 -27.96 63.42
C PRO A 6 15.06 -28.57 62.04
N VAL A 7 14.06 -28.49 61.18
CA VAL A 7 14.19 -28.92 59.78
C VAL A 7 15.13 -27.94 59.08
N ALA A 8 16.15 -28.47 58.40
CA ALA A 8 17.09 -27.65 57.65
C ALA A 8 16.35 -26.88 56.54
N PRO A 9 16.73 -25.60 56.28
CA PRO A 9 16.16 -24.85 55.17
C PRO A 9 16.37 -25.60 53.86
N THR A 10 15.33 -25.67 53.04
CA THR A 10 15.44 -26.19 51.67
C THR A 10 16.38 -25.30 50.86
N ALA A 11 17.22 -25.93 50.03
CA ALA A 11 18.15 -25.23 49.16
C ALA A 11 17.38 -24.29 48.19
N PRO A 12 17.95 -23.13 47.84
CA PRO A 12 17.36 -22.25 46.84
C PRO A 12 17.14 -22.97 45.51
N VAL A 13 16.00 -22.70 44.87
CA VAL A 13 15.73 -23.21 43.53
C VAL A 13 16.63 -22.50 42.52
N LYS A 14 17.23 -23.27 41.60
CA LYS A 14 18.08 -22.72 40.54
C LYS A 14 17.26 -21.76 39.65
N PRO A 15 17.82 -20.61 39.22
CA PRO A 15 17.16 -19.76 38.24
C PRO A 15 16.82 -20.52 36.95
N VAL A 16 15.67 -20.17 36.38
CA VAL A 16 15.24 -20.66 35.06
C VAL A 16 16.09 -19.98 33.99
N ASP A 17 16.49 -20.75 32.98
CA ASP A 17 17.29 -20.22 31.87
C ASP A 17 16.47 -19.22 31.03
N PRO A 18 17.08 -18.14 30.51
CA PRO A 18 16.38 -17.17 29.67
C PRO A 18 15.79 -17.78 28.40
N VAL A 19 14.64 -17.25 27.97
CA VAL A 19 14.03 -17.62 26.68
C VAL A 19 14.82 -16.97 25.54
N ALA A 20 15.09 -17.74 24.49
CA ALA A 20 15.79 -17.24 23.30
C ALA A 20 14.99 -16.13 22.59
N PRO A 21 15.66 -15.12 21.99
CA PRO A 21 14.98 -14.08 21.21
C PRO A 21 14.22 -14.65 20.02
N VAL A 22 13.07 -14.03 19.70
CA VAL A 22 12.32 -14.34 18.47
C VAL A 22 13.04 -13.72 17.27
N GLY A 23 13.20 -14.50 16.20
CA GLY A 23 13.84 -14.05 14.96
C GLY A 23 13.05 -12.95 14.23
N PRO A 24 13.67 -12.24 13.27
CA PRO A 24 13.03 -11.16 12.53
C PRO A 24 11.87 -11.68 11.68
N VAL A 25 10.83 -10.86 11.54
CA VAL A 25 9.71 -11.12 10.62
C VAL A 25 10.20 -10.85 9.19
N GLY A 26 9.96 -11.81 8.29
CA GLY A 26 10.35 -11.69 6.89
C GLY A 26 9.58 -10.59 6.14
N PRO A 27 10.05 -10.19 4.93
CA PRO A 27 9.39 -9.16 4.13
C PRO A 27 7.95 -9.52 3.76
N VAL A 28 7.06 -8.52 3.77
CA VAL A 28 5.71 -8.65 3.24
C VAL A 28 5.76 -8.66 1.71
N LYS A 29 4.96 -9.52 1.07
CA LYS A 29 4.90 -9.59 -0.40
C LYS A 29 4.39 -8.26 -0.98
N PRO A 30 4.92 -7.84 -2.15
CA PRO A 30 4.40 -6.68 -2.89
C PRO A 30 2.89 -6.77 -3.17
N VAL A 31 2.22 -5.63 -3.13
CA VAL A 31 0.82 -5.51 -3.59
C VAL A 31 0.80 -5.53 -5.12
N ALA A 32 -0.15 -6.24 -5.71
CA ALA A 32 -0.27 -6.34 -7.16
C ALA A 32 -0.60 -4.98 -7.80
N PRO A 33 -0.17 -4.73 -9.06
CA PRO A 33 -0.51 -3.50 -9.78
C PRO A 33 -2.02 -3.28 -9.89
N VAL A 34 -2.42 -2.00 -9.88
CA VAL A 34 -3.81 -1.60 -10.17
C VAL A 34 -4.01 -1.57 -11.68
N ASN A 35 -5.11 -2.17 -12.14
CA ASN A 35 -5.44 -2.22 -13.57
C ASN A 35 -5.61 -0.81 -14.17
N PRO A 36 -5.29 -0.61 -15.47
CA PRO A 36 -5.53 0.65 -16.17
C PRO A 36 -7.00 1.08 -16.12
N ILE A 37 -7.22 2.40 -16.05
CA ILE A 37 -8.54 2.98 -16.24
C ILE A 37 -8.85 2.99 -17.76
N ALA A 38 -10.05 2.54 -18.13
CA ALA A 38 -10.48 2.51 -19.53
C ALA A 38 -10.53 3.92 -20.15
N PRO A 39 -10.36 4.05 -21.48
CA PRO A 39 -10.46 5.34 -22.17
C PRO A 39 -11.80 6.02 -21.92
N VAL A 40 -11.76 7.35 -21.72
CA VAL A 40 -12.97 8.17 -21.68
C VAL A 40 -13.50 8.33 -23.12
N LYS A 41 -14.82 8.19 -23.30
CA LYS A 41 -15.46 8.36 -24.61
C LYS A 41 -15.27 9.79 -25.13
N PRO A 42 -15.12 9.99 -26.45
CA PRO A 42 -15.10 11.30 -27.08
C PRO A 42 -16.33 12.14 -26.70
N VAL A 43 -16.10 13.45 -26.57
CA VAL A 43 -17.19 14.44 -26.47
C VAL A 43 -17.85 14.58 -27.85
N ALA A 44 -19.17 14.63 -27.90
CA ALA A 44 -19.91 14.79 -29.15
C ALA A 44 -19.61 16.16 -29.80
N PRO A 45 -19.65 16.25 -31.15
CA PRO A 45 -19.51 17.51 -31.85
C PRO A 45 -20.61 18.52 -31.45
N VAL A 46 -20.27 19.80 -31.46
CA VAL A 46 -21.26 20.88 -31.35
C VAL A 46 -21.98 21.03 -32.69
N ASN A 47 -23.28 21.30 -32.65
CA ASN A 47 -24.07 21.51 -33.87
C ASN A 47 -23.51 22.69 -34.71
N PRO A 48 -23.50 22.58 -36.05
CA PRO A 48 -23.11 23.68 -36.92
C PRO A 48 -23.95 24.93 -36.70
N VAL A 49 -23.31 26.10 -36.76
CA VAL A 49 -24.00 27.39 -36.82
C VAL A 49 -24.64 27.54 -38.20
N ALA A 50 -25.83 28.14 -38.27
CA ALA A 50 -26.55 28.35 -39.53
C ALA A 50 -25.70 29.16 -40.54
N PRO A 51 -25.86 28.93 -41.86
CA PRO A 51 -25.15 29.70 -42.88
C PRO A 51 -25.41 31.20 -42.75
N ALA A 52 -24.34 31.99 -42.90
CA ALA A 52 -24.44 33.44 -42.90
C ALA A 52 -24.96 33.95 -44.27
N GLY A 53 -25.64 35.10 -44.28
CA GLY A 53 -26.24 35.66 -45.49
C GLY A 53 -25.20 36.24 -46.47
N PRO A 54 -25.62 36.65 -47.67
CA PRO A 54 -24.72 37.29 -48.64
C PRO A 54 -24.09 38.56 -48.05
N GLY A 55 -22.76 38.59 -47.92
CA GLY A 55 -21.99 39.69 -47.34
C GLY A 55 -21.49 39.45 -45.91
N ASP A 56 -21.94 38.38 -45.27
CA ASP A 56 -21.49 38.00 -43.94
C ASP A 56 -20.20 37.15 -43.98
N PRO A 57 -19.38 37.16 -42.91
CA PRO A 57 -18.24 36.26 -42.78
C PRO A 57 -18.67 34.78 -42.84
N ALA A 58 -17.86 33.93 -43.46
CA ALA A 58 -18.13 32.50 -43.56
C ALA A 58 -18.30 31.87 -42.15
N PRO A 59 -19.29 30.97 -41.93
CA PRO A 59 -19.45 30.28 -40.66
C PRO A 59 -18.20 29.48 -40.30
N LEU A 60 -17.76 29.58 -39.05
CA LEU A 60 -16.74 28.68 -38.52
C LEU A 60 -17.33 27.28 -38.43
N LEU A 61 -16.66 26.31 -39.06
CA LEU A 61 -17.03 24.91 -38.93
C LEU A 61 -16.73 24.44 -37.50
N PRO A 62 -17.60 23.63 -36.86
CA PRO A 62 -17.28 23.03 -35.58
C PRO A 62 -16.00 22.19 -35.69
N ASP A 63 -15.12 22.31 -34.71
CA ASP A 63 -14.02 21.37 -34.56
C ASP A 63 -14.58 19.95 -34.37
N GLY A 64 -13.95 18.98 -35.03
CA GLY A 64 -14.31 17.58 -34.90
C GLY A 64 -14.18 17.08 -33.46
N PRO A 65 -14.77 15.92 -33.12
CA PRO A 65 -14.69 15.39 -31.77
C PRO A 65 -13.22 15.08 -31.42
N ALA A 66 -12.79 15.54 -30.25
CA ALA A 66 -11.50 15.13 -29.71
C ALA A 66 -11.48 13.60 -29.55
N GLY A 67 -10.41 12.95 -30.04
CA GLY A 67 -10.26 11.50 -29.94
C GLY A 67 -10.19 10.99 -28.50
N PRO A 68 -10.35 9.68 -28.27
CA PRO A 68 -10.24 9.10 -26.93
C PRO A 68 -8.88 9.39 -26.31
N VAL A 69 -8.86 9.73 -25.02
CA VAL A 69 -7.62 9.79 -24.24
C VAL A 69 -7.16 8.35 -23.97
N ALA A 70 -5.91 8.04 -24.30
CA ALA A 70 -5.34 6.71 -24.10
C ALA A 70 -5.35 6.30 -22.62
N PRO A 71 -5.41 4.98 -22.30
CA PRO A 71 -5.31 4.51 -20.92
C PRO A 71 -4.01 4.97 -20.26
N VAL A 72 -4.09 5.31 -18.99
CA VAL A 72 -2.89 5.52 -18.16
C VAL A 72 -2.31 4.15 -17.81
N ASN A 73 -0.99 4.00 -17.98
CA ASN A 73 -0.29 2.75 -17.65
C ASN A 73 -0.46 2.39 -16.15
N PRO A 74 -0.44 1.10 -15.80
CA PRO A 74 -0.47 0.67 -14.41
C PRO A 74 0.66 1.30 -13.60
N ILE A 75 0.35 1.66 -12.36
CA ILE A 75 1.39 1.94 -11.36
C ILE A 75 2.01 0.59 -10.96
N GLY A 76 3.34 0.51 -11.00
CA GLY A 76 4.08 -0.69 -10.61
C GLY A 76 3.83 -1.07 -9.15
N PRO A 77 4.17 -2.31 -8.75
CA PRO A 77 3.97 -2.76 -7.39
C PRO A 77 4.89 -1.99 -6.43
N ASP A 78 4.38 -1.69 -5.23
CA ASP A 78 5.23 -1.23 -4.13
C ASP A 78 6.23 -2.34 -3.76
N GLY A 79 7.51 -1.97 -3.59
CA GLY A 79 8.55 -2.91 -3.19
C GLY A 79 8.30 -3.52 -1.80
N PRO A 80 8.97 -4.63 -1.45
CA PRO A 80 8.86 -5.23 -0.13
C PRO A 80 9.24 -4.23 0.97
N ALA A 81 8.45 -4.18 2.04
CA ALA A 81 8.86 -3.47 3.24
C ALA A 81 10.13 -4.10 3.83
N ALA A 82 11.04 -3.27 4.32
CA ALA A 82 12.25 -3.74 4.98
C ALA A 82 11.89 -4.55 6.24
N PRO A 83 12.69 -5.57 6.61
CA PRO A 83 12.48 -6.31 7.85
C PRO A 83 12.52 -5.40 9.08
N VAL A 84 11.66 -5.69 10.05
CA VAL A 84 11.70 -5.04 11.37
C VAL A 84 12.93 -5.57 12.12
N ALA A 85 13.72 -4.66 12.67
CA ALA A 85 14.88 -5.03 13.48
C ALA A 85 14.45 -5.80 14.75
N PRO A 86 15.28 -6.72 15.26
CA PRO A 86 15.03 -7.35 16.55
C PRO A 86 14.89 -6.32 17.67
N LEU A 87 14.01 -6.61 18.64
CA LEU A 87 13.96 -5.84 19.87
C LEU A 87 15.23 -6.11 20.70
N ASP A 88 15.74 -5.07 21.35
CA ASP A 88 16.82 -5.23 22.30
C ASP A 88 16.38 -6.14 23.46
N PRO A 89 17.26 -7.02 23.97
CA PRO A 89 16.97 -7.79 25.17
C PRO A 89 16.67 -6.86 26.34
N LEU A 90 15.65 -7.21 27.12
CA LEU A 90 15.43 -6.55 28.41
C LEU A 90 16.63 -6.88 29.31
N SER A 91 17.31 -5.85 29.82
CA SER A 91 18.33 -6.03 30.86
C SER A 91 17.72 -6.72 32.09
N PRO A 92 18.42 -7.70 32.70
CA PRO A 92 17.95 -8.38 33.92
C PRO A 92 17.77 -7.45 35.13
#